data_AF-A0A0H4PIY2-F1
#
_entry.id   AF-A0A0H4PIY2-F1
#
_cell.length_a   1.000
_cell.length_b   1.000
_cell.length_c   1.000
_cell.angle_alpha   90.00
_cell.angle_beta   90.00
_cell.angle_gamma   90.00
#
_symmetry.space_group_name_H-M   'P 1'
#
loop_
_entity.id
_entity.type
_entity.pdbx_description
1 polymer ?
#
loop_
_entity_poly.entity_id
_entity_poly.type
_entity_poly.pdbx_seq_one_letter_code
_entity_poly.pdbx_strand_id
1 'polypeptide(L)'
;MKAYAIHLIAILILLTACGSKNSAQTNSDDDYYDDEYEEGFATESSFKNELSEAEKLGHTQKFKNNKLKTHQFRDARTGIVVSSSNYPADWEVISKPTYTLDQKIPVFLTQIQGPNNLKSFNTPLKVHISYQNPQTYQFMQNSGTANLHRPMISNHNIIKEEILPRMQYSGFQFIENIKLPKLENYLQEKIRTESGGQVQLEMISTVWKNNKGQKALVTVGKIYMQQSLSFIDTMTLWMYSADYMFVDEEHFMETISAFENALINAKENPQWKQYVAQLNQVRAQKAAQQHQINMQNRQAAFNAHQQKMRGIWAAQDANHASFMNRTFGSGSDRSQQNFINMINEEETVYNPLDGKNYQVNAGSTQYWMDSEGNYIKNDELFYNPNGGINLGNREWVKVEKAF
;
A
#
# COMPACT_ATOMS: atom_id res chain seq x y z
N MET A 1 -19.26 -27.84 -7.13
CA MET A 1 -19.94 -27.10 -6.04
C MET A 1 -19.43 -27.40 -4.63
N LYS A 2 -18.69 -28.49 -4.34
CA LYS A 2 -17.95 -28.64 -3.05
C LYS A 2 -16.65 -27.86 -2.94
N ALA A 3 -16.18 -27.38 -4.08
CA ALA A 3 -15.10 -26.44 -4.21
C ALA A 3 -15.40 -25.09 -3.52
N TYR A 4 -16.65 -24.60 -3.53
CA TYR A 4 -16.93 -23.24 -3.06
C TYR A 4 -16.62 -22.99 -1.59
N ALA A 5 -17.12 -23.80 -0.66
CA ALA A 5 -16.88 -23.53 0.76
C ALA A 5 -15.40 -23.70 1.10
N ILE A 6 -14.80 -24.85 0.76
CA ILE A 6 -13.41 -25.15 1.16
C ILE A 6 -12.41 -24.20 0.48
N HIS A 7 -12.69 -23.72 -0.73
CA HIS A 7 -11.80 -22.75 -1.40
C HIS A 7 -11.95 -21.38 -0.79
N LEU A 8 -13.17 -20.90 -0.55
CA LEU A 8 -13.40 -19.56 -0.02
C LEU A 8 -12.97 -19.44 1.46
N ILE A 9 -12.99 -20.55 2.20
CA ILE A 9 -12.71 -20.61 3.64
C ILE A 9 -11.22 -20.78 3.93
N ALA A 10 -10.52 -21.60 3.15
CA ALA A 10 -9.07 -21.75 3.30
C ALA A 10 -8.32 -20.42 3.06
N ILE A 11 -8.96 -19.48 2.36
CA ILE A 11 -8.48 -18.13 2.06
C ILE A 11 -8.69 -17.17 3.25
N LEU A 12 -9.72 -17.37 4.08
CA LEU A 12 -10.02 -16.51 5.22
C LEU A 12 -8.92 -16.56 6.29
N ILE A 13 -8.31 -17.73 6.47
CA ILE A 13 -7.22 -17.88 7.43
C ILE A 13 -5.94 -17.18 6.94
N LEU A 14 -5.77 -16.90 5.64
CA LEU A 14 -4.63 -16.13 5.11
C LEU A 14 -4.77 -14.63 5.33
N LEU A 15 -6.00 -14.14 5.43
CA LEU A 15 -6.31 -12.71 5.47
C LEU A 15 -6.37 -12.16 6.91
N THR A 16 -6.59 -13.03 7.90
CA THR A 16 -6.53 -12.67 9.33
C THR A 16 -5.11 -12.42 9.84
N ALA A 17 -4.06 -12.77 9.08
CA ALA A 17 -2.66 -12.47 9.41
C ALA A 17 -2.26 -11.00 9.21
N CYS A 18 -3.13 -10.16 8.61
CA CYS A 18 -2.91 -8.71 8.45
C CYS A 18 -3.87 -7.85 9.30
N GLY A 19 -4.72 -8.46 10.14
CA GLY A 19 -5.63 -7.75 11.03
C GLY A 19 -5.01 -7.43 12.39
N SER A 20 -3.90 -6.69 12.43
CA SER A 20 -3.49 -6.06 13.70
C SER A 20 -4.46 -4.95 14.03
N LYS A 21 -5.02 -5.01 15.24
CA LYS A 21 -5.80 -3.95 15.88
C LYS A 21 -5.17 -2.58 15.60
N ASN A 22 -5.98 -1.62 15.19
CA ASN A 22 -5.60 -0.22 14.98
C ASN A 22 -4.88 0.32 16.23
N SER A 23 -3.56 0.38 16.17
CA SER A 23 -2.77 1.28 16.99
C SER A 23 -2.94 2.68 16.39
N ALA A 24 -3.61 3.56 17.14
CA ALA A 24 -3.69 4.97 16.80
C ALA A 24 -2.28 5.57 16.75
N GLN A 25 -2.11 6.48 15.79
CA GLN A 25 -0.92 7.28 15.54
C GLN A 25 -0.43 7.98 16.81
N THR A 26 0.83 7.76 17.16
CA THR A 26 1.63 8.74 17.89
C THR A 26 2.17 9.74 16.88
N ASN A 27 1.50 10.91 16.77
CA ASN A 27 2.21 12.14 16.49
C ASN A 27 2.64 12.70 17.85
N SER A 28 3.94 12.85 18.03
CA SER A 28 4.53 13.68 19.07
C SER A 28 4.26 15.14 18.72
N ASP A 29 3.47 15.82 19.55
CA ASP A 29 3.95 16.93 20.38
C ASP A 29 2.74 17.60 21.08
N ASP A 30 3.01 18.06 22.29
CA ASP A 30 2.20 18.84 23.24
C ASP A 30 1.50 18.09 24.41
N ASP A 31 1.88 18.58 25.59
CA ASP A 31 1.74 18.06 26.95
C ASP A 31 0.35 18.26 27.61
N TYR A 32 0.10 17.46 28.67
CA TYR A 32 -0.70 17.78 29.89
C TYR A 32 -2.25 17.87 29.73
N TYR A 33 -3.10 17.03 30.35
CA TYR A 33 -3.31 16.76 31.78
C TYR A 33 -3.88 15.36 32.05
N ASP A 34 -3.71 14.96 33.31
CA ASP A 34 -4.13 13.76 34.06
C ASP A 34 -5.66 13.62 34.29
N ASP A 35 -6.01 12.48 34.92
CA ASP A 35 -7.30 12.05 35.51
C ASP A 35 -8.19 11.15 34.62
N GLU A 36 -8.80 10.05 35.07
CA GLU A 36 -8.63 9.10 36.18
C GLU A 36 -9.75 8.04 35.97
N TYR A 37 -9.53 6.82 36.45
CA TYR A 37 -10.47 5.71 36.69
C TYR A 37 -10.95 4.72 35.61
N GLU A 38 -10.74 3.47 36.01
CA GLU A 38 -11.23 2.19 35.52
C GLU A 38 -12.75 2.10 35.41
N GLU A 39 -13.23 1.27 34.47
CA GLU A 39 -14.24 0.27 34.81
C GLU A 39 -14.15 -0.90 33.83
N GLY A 40 -13.84 -2.08 34.37
CA GLY A 40 -13.86 -3.33 33.61
C GLY A 40 -15.28 -3.88 33.52
N PHE A 41 -15.59 -4.58 32.43
CA PHE A 41 -16.57 -5.67 32.47
C PHE A 41 -16.16 -6.76 31.49
N ALA A 42 -15.71 -7.88 32.06
CA ALA A 42 -15.96 -9.19 31.49
C ALA A 42 -17.42 -9.54 31.78
N THR A 43 -18.17 -9.94 30.76
CA THR A 43 -19.36 -10.77 30.93
C THR A 43 -19.43 -11.81 29.83
N GLU A 44 -19.04 -13.03 30.19
CA GLU A 44 -19.81 -14.20 29.77
C GLU A 44 -21.26 -14.00 30.23
N SER A 45 -22.24 -14.21 29.35
CA SER A 45 -23.44 -14.96 29.73
C SER A 45 -24.28 -15.33 28.51
N SER A 46 -24.53 -16.64 28.46
CA SER A 46 -25.73 -17.32 28.01
C SER A 46 -26.60 -16.66 26.95
N PHE A 47 -26.69 -17.32 25.80
CA PHE A 47 -27.97 -17.50 25.13
C PHE A 47 -28.35 -18.97 25.16
N LYS A 48 -29.27 -19.30 26.07
CA LYS A 48 -30.19 -20.43 25.91
C LYS A 48 -31.04 -20.11 24.67
N ASN A 49 -30.84 -20.84 23.59
CA ASN A 49 -31.87 -20.93 22.56
C ASN A 49 -32.82 -22.06 22.96
N GLU A 50 -34.00 -21.64 23.43
CA GLU A 50 -35.19 -22.47 23.41
C GLU A 50 -35.43 -22.92 21.97
N LEU A 51 -35.33 -24.23 21.76
CA LEU A 51 -35.80 -24.90 20.55
C LEU A 51 -37.32 -24.69 20.47
N SER A 52 -37.78 -23.89 19.52
CA SER A 52 -39.19 -23.93 19.13
C SER A 52 -39.44 -25.20 18.31
N GLU A 53 -40.37 -26.01 18.81
CA GLU A 53 -40.67 -27.36 18.38
C GLU A 53 -41.64 -27.35 17.18
N ALA A 54 -41.35 -26.55 16.15
CA ALA A 54 -42.29 -26.32 15.05
C ALA A 54 -41.64 -26.24 13.65
N GLU A 55 -40.68 -27.11 13.33
CA GLU A 55 -40.23 -27.34 11.94
C GLU A 55 -39.89 -28.81 11.64
N LYS A 56 -40.55 -29.73 12.34
CA LYS A 56 -40.65 -31.14 11.91
C LYS A 56 -41.90 -31.30 11.05
N LEU A 57 -41.83 -31.01 9.76
CA LEU A 57 -42.71 -31.63 8.76
C LEU A 57 -42.21 -31.38 7.32
N GLY A 58 -41.52 -32.38 6.78
CA GLY A 58 -41.98 -32.97 5.52
C GLY A 58 -41.36 -32.50 4.20
N HIS A 59 -40.06 -32.73 3.98
CA HIS A 59 -39.50 -32.88 2.61
C HIS A 59 -38.33 -33.87 2.53
N THR A 60 -38.36 -34.94 3.34
CA THR A 60 -37.56 -36.16 3.09
C THR A 60 -38.31 -37.10 2.15
N GLN A 61 -38.61 -36.64 0.93
CA GLN A 61 -39.11 -37.52 -0.12
C GLN A 61 -37.94 -38.26 -0.79
N LYS A 62 -37.87 -39.57 -0.52
CA LYS A 62 -37.40 -40.63 -1.42
C LYS A 62 -36.00 -40.47 -2.03
N PHE A 63 -34.95 -40.43 -1.22
CA PHE A 63 -33.69 -41.06 -1.63
C PHE A 63 -33.86 -42.58 -1.46
N LYS A 64 -34.30 -43.28 -2.53
CA LYS A 64 -34.21 -44.75 -2.62
C LYS A 64 -32.77 -45.14 -2.27
N ASN A 65 -32.53 -45.83 -1.15
CA ASN A 65 -31.35 -46.66 -0.82
C ASN A 65 -29.98 -46.30 -1.46
N ASN A 66 -29.69 -45.03 -1.71
CA ASN A 66 -28.45 -44.63 -2.35
C ASN A 66 -27.39 -44.60 -1.26
N LYS A 67 -26.64 -45.71 -1.19
CA LYS A 67 -25.44 -45.80 -0.37
C LYS A 67 -24.60 -44.54 -0.63
N LEU A 68 -24.08 -43.94 0.42
CA LEU A 68 -23.20 -42.78 0.31
C LEU A 68 -21.74 -43.24 0.33
N LYS A 69 -20.90 -42.61 -0.49
CA LYS A 69 -19.45 -42.79 -0.50
C LYS A 69 -18.79 -41.50 -0.02
N THR A 70 -17.88 -41.62 0.93
CA THR A 70 -17.07 -40.49 1.38
C THR A 70 -15.94 -40.22 0.40
N HIS A 71 -15.88 -38.98 -0.08
CA HIS A 71 -14.73 -38.46 -0.82
C HIS A 71 -13.89 -37.57 0.10
N GLN A 72 -12.57 -37.69 0.03
CA GLN A 72 -11.64 -36.92 0.84
C GLN A 72 -10.85 -35.96 -0.04
N PHE A 73 -10.85 -34.68 0.34
CA PHE A 73 -10.02 -33.66 -0.27
C PHE A 73 -8.69 -33.63 0.46
N ARG A 74 -7.61 -34.05 -0.19
CA ARG A 74 -6.28 -34.18 0.42
C ARG A 74 -5.32 -33.14 -0.12
N ASP A 75 -4.63 -32.46 0.77
CA ASP A 75 -3.50 -31.63 0.38
C ASP A 75 -2.38 -32.53 -0.16
N ALA A 76 -1.96 -32.34 -1.42
CA ALA A 76 -0.93 -33.16 -2.03
C ALA A 76 0.45 -32.95 -1.41
N ARG A 77 0.70 -31.80 -0.76
CA ARG A 77 2.01 -31.48 -0.16
C ARG A 77 2.19 -32.14 1.19
N THR A 78 1.16 -32.14 2.04
CA THR A 78 1.22 -32.69 3.40
C THR A 78 0.61 -34.08 3.53
N GLY A 79 -0.23 -34.51 2.57
CA GLY A 79 -1.03 -35.73 2.65
C GLY A 79 -2.24 -35.64 3.59
N ILE A 80 -2.37 -34.53 4.33
CA ILE A 80 -3.44 -34.30 5.30
C ILE A 80 -4.77 -34.11 4.55
N VAL A 81 -5.83 -34.75 5.06
CA VAL A 81 -7.20 -34.51 4.58
C VAL A 81 -7.59 -33.09 4.99
N VAL A 82 -7.92 -32.22 4.04
CA VAL A 82 -8.46 -30.88 4.29
C VAL A 82 -9.90 -30.98 4.80
N SER A 83 -10.69 -31.79 4.10
CA SER A 83 -12.10 -32.03 4.40
C SER A 83 -12.58 -33.32 3.76
N SER A 84 -13.74 -33.78 4.20
CA SER A 84 -14.41 -34.95 3.65
C SER A 84 -15.87 -34.63 3.38
N SER A 85 -16.45 -35.30 2.40
CA SER A 85 -17.86 -35.11 2.08
C SER A 85 -18.47 -36.35 1.50
N ASN A 86 -19.72 -36.61 1.85
CA ASN A 86 -20.46 -37.75 1.35
C ASN A 86 -21.14 -37.41 0.04
N TYR A 87 -21.06 -38.30 -0.94
CA TYR A 87 -21.73 -38.22 -2.23
C TYR A 87 -22.51 -39.52 -2.47
N PRO A 88 -23.51 -39.55 -3.36
CA PRO A 88 -24.07 -40.80 -3.85
C PRO A 88 -22.97 -41.76 -4.31
N ALA A 89 -23.06 -43.04 -3.94
CA ALA A 89 -21.97 -44.01 -4.16
C ALA A 89 -21.75 -44.37 -5.63
N ASP A 90 -22.75 -44.13 -6.47
CA ASP A 90 -22.71 -44.24 -7.93
C ASP A 90 -22.09 -43.02 -8.61
N TRP A 91 -21.70 -41.99 -7.85
CA TRP A 91 -20.94 -40.86 -8.37
C TRP A 91 -19.43 -41.13 -8.25
N GLU A 92 -18.74 -40.94 -9.36
CA GLU A 92 -17.29 -40.87 -9.40
C GLU A 92 -16.86 -39.43 -9.15
N VAL A 93 -16.13 -39.22 -8.05
CA VAL A 93 -15.64 -37.89 -7.65
C VAL A 93 -14.12 -37.88 -7.72
N ILE A 94 -13.58 -36.99 -8.53
CA ILE A 94 -12.15 -36.74 -8.67
C ILE A 94 -11.87 -35.33 -8.18
N SER A 95 -10.85 -35.18 -7.34
CA SER A 95 -10.39 -33.87 -6.89
C SER A 95 -8.89 -33.70 -7.07
N LYS A 96 -8.46 -32.57 -7.60
CA LYS A 96 -7.06 -32.20 -7.77
C LYS A 96 -6.75 -30.92 -6.98
N PRO A 97 -5.80 -30.95 -6.02
CA PRO A 97 -5.35 -29.74 -5.35
C PRO A 97 -4.59 -28.84 -6.32
N THR A 98 -4.78 -27.54 -6.15
CA THR A 98 -4.16 -26.44 -6.90
C THR A 98 -3.78 -25.35 -5.91
N TYR A 99 -2.73 -24.59 -6.19
CA TYR A 99 -2.12 -23.67 -5.21
C TYR A 99 -2.07 -22.25 -5.78
N THR A 100 -3.24 -21.73 -6.15
CA THR A 100 -3.36 -20.49 -6.92
C THR A 100 -3.12 -19.23 -6.09
N LEU A 101 -3.57 -19.24 -4.83
CA LEU A 101 -3.46 -18.10 -3.91
C LEU A 101 -2.25 -18.20 -2.99
N ASP A 102 -2.04 -19.40 -2.46
CA ASP A 102 -0.97 -19.69 -1.54
C ASP A 102 -0.34 -21.02 -1.95
N GLN A 103 0.97 -21.02 -2.06
CA GLN A 103 1.73 -22.23 -2.36
C GLN A 103 1.54 -23.31 -1.29
N LYS A 104 1.15 -22.99 -0.06
CA LYS A 104 1.02 -23.95 1.05
C LYS A 104 -0.42 -24.35 1.38
N ILE A 105 -1.42 -23.69 0.80
CA ILE A 105 -2.82 -23.96 1.07
C ILE A 105 -3.52 -24.31 -0.25
N PRO A 106 -4.02 -25.54 -0.41
CA PRO A 106 -4.66 -25.95 -1.66
C PRO A 106 -6.09 -25.43 -1.77
N VAL A 107 -6.48 -25.15 -3.01
CA VAL A 107 -7.86 -25.12 -3.49
C VAL A 107 -8.04 -26.28 -4.48
N PHE A 108 -9.21 -26.90 -4.54
CA PHE A 108 -9.46 -28.12 -5.33
C PHE A 108 -10.25 -27.91 -6.62
N LEU A 109 -9.68 -28.32 -7.75
CA LEU A 109 -10.50 -28.63 -8.92
C LEU A 109 -11.22 -29.95 -8.68
N THR A 110 -12.50 -29.99 -9.02
CA THR A 110 -13.37 -31.13 -8.85
C THR A 110 -13.98 -31.50 -10.19
N GLN A 111 -14.05 -32.79 -10.45
CA GLN A 111 -14.78 -33.37 -11.56
C GLN A 111 -15.62 -34.50 -11.01
N ILE A 112 -16.89 -34.52 -11.39
CA ILE A 112 -17.86 -35.50 -10.91
C ILE A 112 -18.57 -36.07 -12.12
N GLN A 113 -18.68 -37.39 -12.16
CA GLN A 113 -19.47 -38.12 -13.15
C GLN A 113 -20.40 -39.07 -12.42
N GLY A 114 -21.57 -39.37 -13.01
CA GLY A 114 -22.55 -40.24 -12.38
C GLY A 114 -23.64 -40.68 -13.36
N PRO A 115 -24.72 -41.31 -12.87
CA PRO A 115 -25.85 -41.73 -13.70
C PRO A 115 -26.54 -40.53 -14.37
N ASN A 116 -27.45 -40.81 -15.31
CA ASN A 116 -28.31 -39.81 -15.97
C ASN A 116 -27.50 -38.69 -16.65
N ASN A 117 -26.39 -39.10 -17.26
CA ASN A 117 -25.41 -38.24 -17.91
C ASN A 117 -24.85 -37.13 -17.01
N LEU A 118 -24.83 -37.35 -15.69
CA LEU A 118 -24.28 -36.39 -14.75
C LEU A 118 -22.81 -36.12 -15.06
N LYS A 119 -22.51 -34.84 -15.31
CA LYS A 119 -21.15 -34.29 -15.38
C LYS A 119 -21.12 -32.99 -14.61
N SER A 120 -20.19 -32.84 -13.68
CA SER A 120 -19.98 -31.57 -12.98
C SER A 120 -18.50 -31.27 -12.84
N PHE A 121 -18.14 -29.99 -12.94
CA PHE A 121 -16.79 -29.52 -12.66
C PHE A 121 -16.79 -28.06 -12.25
N ASN A 122 -15.74 -27.61 -11.56
CA ASN A 122 -15.49 -26.19 -11.31
C ASN A 122 -14.31 -25.67 -12.13
N THR A 123 -14.32 -24.37 -12.39
CA THR A 123 -13.16 -23.67 -12.96
C THR A 123 -12.11 -23.40 -11.89
N PRO A 124 -10.84 -23.18 -12.29
CA PRO A 124 -9.85 -22.58 -11.41
C PRO A 124 -10.35 -21.27 -10.82
N LEU A 125 -9.97 -21.01 -9.57
CA LEU A 125 -10.24 -19.75 -8.90
C LEU A 125 -9.46 -18.63 -9.61
N LYS A 126 -10.17 -17.59 -10.04
CA LYS A 126 -9.57 -16.38 -10.61
C LYS A 126 -9.48 -15.32 -9.54
N VAL A 127 -8.33 -14.69 -9.43
CA VAL A 127 -8.00 -13.74 -8.36
C VAL A 127 -7.64 -12.42 -9.01
N HIS A 128 -8.24 -11.35 -8.51
CA HIS A 128 -8.06 -10.03 -9.04
C HIS A 128 -7.99 -8.99 -7.92
N ILE A 129 -7.29 -7.90 -8.24
CA ILE A 129 -7.19 -6.73 -7.39
C ILE A 129 -7.78 -5.55 -8.15
N SER A 130 -8.67 -4.80 -7.50
CA SER A 130 -9.16 -3.53 -8.02
C SER A 130 -8.84 -2.40 -7.05
N TYR A 131 -8.42 -1.27 -7.60
CA TYR A 131 -8.18 -0.03 -6.87
C TYR A 131 -9.29 0.97 -7.23
N GLN A 132 -9.82 1.66 -6.24
CA GLN A 132 -10.85 2.68 -6.48
C GLN A 132 -10.23 3.99 -6.96
N ASN A 133 -9.05 4.35 -6.44
CA ASN A 133 -8.34 5.56 -6.85
C ASN A 133 -7.58 5.34 -8.18
N PRO A 134 -7.83 6.17 -9.23
CA PRO A 134 -7.13 6.08 -10.51
C PRO A 134 -5.61 6.29 -10.41
N GLN A 135 -5.14 7.16 -9.51
CA GLN A 135 -3.71 7.40 -9.33
C GLN A 135 -3.02 6.17 -8.76
N THR A 136 -3.63 5.54 -7.74
CA THR A 136 -3.15 4.28 -7.19
C THR A 136 -3.19 3.17 -8.23
N TYR A 137 -4.27 3.09 -9.01
CA TYR A 137 -4.37 2.12 -10.11
C TYR A 137 -3.21 2.27 -11.11
N GLN A 138 -2.88 3.50 -11.52
CA GLN A 138 -1.75 3.79 -12.41
C GLN A 138 -0.40 3.46 -11.77
N PHE A 139 -0.21 3.83 -10.51
CA PHE A 139 1.01 3.50 -9.78
C PHE A 139 1.23 1.99 -9.69
N MET A 140 0.18 1.25 -9.35
CA MET A 140 0.26 -0.19 -9.14
C MET A 140 0.38 -0.95 -10.48
N GLN A 141 0.04 -0.37 -11.63
CA GLN A 141 0.25 -1.02 -12.95
C GLN A 141 1.71 -1.37 -13.22
N ASN A 142 2.65 -0.69 -12.57
CA ASN A 142 4.08 -0.99 -12.68
C ASN A 142 4.59 -1.93 -11.57
N SER A 143 3.70 -2.45 -10.71
CA SER A 143 4.06 -3.34 -9.61
C SER A 143 4.14 -4.80 -10.06
N GLY A 144 4.75 -5.65 -9.23
CA GLY A 144 4.80 -7.11 -9.46
C GLY A 144 3.43 -7.79 -9.44
N THR A 145 2.35 -7.09 -9.05
CA THR A 145 0.97 -7.61 -9.04
C THR A 145 0.12 -7.08 -10.18
N ALA A 146 0.70 -6.36 -11.14
CA ALA A 146 -0.01 -5.77 -12.27
C ALA A 146 -0.87 -6.78 -13.06
N ASN A 147 -0.42 -8.04 -13.15
CA ASN A 147 -1.16 -9.12 -13.81
C ASN A 147 -2.46 -9.53 -13.09
N LEU A 148 -2.61 -9.18 -11.81
CA LEU A 148 -3.84 -9.42 -11.04
C LEU A 148 -4.83 -8.26 -11.18
N HIS A 149 -4.43 -7.15 -11.80
CA HIS A 149 -5.28 -5.97 -11.85
C HIS A 149 -6.48 -6.18 -12.76
N ARG A 150 -7.67 -6.01 -12.20
CA ARG A 150 -8.91 -5.99 -12.95
C ARG A 150 -9.97 -5.27 -12.13
N PRO A 151 -10.70 -4.29 -12.71
CA PRO A 151 -11.87 -3.71 -12.06
C PRO A 151 -12.83 -4.80 -11.61
N MET A 152 -13.40 -4.66 -10.41
CA MET A 152 -14.41 -5.60 -9.95
C MET A 152 -15.66 -5.47 -10.82
N ILE A 153 -16.07 -6.59 -11.43
CA ILE A 153 -17.27 -6.64 -12.28
C ILE A 153 -18.42 -7.33 -11.56
N SER A 154 -19.64 -7.10 -12.07
CA SER A 154 -20.84 -7.78 -11.59
C SER A 154 -20.82 -9.27 -11.98
N ASN A 155 -21.53 -10.09 -11.22
CA ASN A 155 -21.74 -11.49 -11.58
C ASN A 155 -22.43 -11.64 -12.96
N HIS A 156 -23.28 -10.68 -13.35
CA HIS A 156 -23.89 -10.66 -14.69
C HIS A 156 -22.83 -10.51 -15.80
N ASN A 157 -21.83 -9.64 -15.62
CA ASN A 157 -20.75 -9.48 -16.59
C ASN A 157 -19.89 -10.74 -16.67
N ILE A 158 -19.62 -11.40 -15.54
CA ILE A 158 -18.92 -12.71 -15.53
C ILE A 158 -19.70 -13.73 -16.38
N ILE A 159 -21.02 -13.79 -16.21
CA ILE A 159 -21.88 -14.69 -17.01
C ILE A 159 -21.78 -14.34 -18.50
N LYS A 160 -21.93 -13.05 -18.85
CA LYS A 160 -21.93 -12.59 -20.24
C LYS A 160 -20.59 -12.82 -20.95
N GLU A 161 -19.47 -12.54 -20.28
CA GLU A 161 -18.13 -12.60 -20.87
C GLU A 161 -17.57 -14.02 -20.93
N GLU A 162 -17.89 -14.89 -19.96
CA GLU A 162 -17.21 -16.18 -19.81
C GLU A 162 -18.12 -17.40 -19.91
N ILE A 163 -19.34 -17.32 -19.34
CA ILE A 163 -20.24 -18.46 -19.27
C ILE A 163 -21.06 -18.58 -20.54
N LEU A 164 -21.67 -17.48 -20.97
CA LEU A 164 -22.56 -17.44 -22.13
C LEU A 164 -21.88 -17.99 -23.40
N PRO A 165 -20.67 -17.55 -23.79
CA PRO A 165 -20.01 -18.08 -24.99
C PRO A 165 -19.74 -19.58 -24.87
N ARG A 166 -19.32 -20.05 -23.69
CA ARG A 166 -19.03 -21.46 -23.43
C ARG A 166 -20.28 -22.33 -23.51
N MET A 167 -21.38 -21.88 -22.92
CA MET A 167 -22.64 -22.60 -22.91
C MET A 167 -23.25 -22.67 -24.31
N GLN A 168 -23.24 -21.55 -25.05
CA GLN A 168 -23.70 -21.49 -26.44
C GLN A 168 -22.86 -22.38 -27.36
N TYR A 169 -21.53 -22.33 -27.25
CA TYR A 169 -20.63 -23.23 -28.00
C TYR A 169 -20.91 -24.71 -27.72
N SER A 170 -21.37 -25.01 -26.50
CA SER A 170 -21.75 -26.37 -26.09
C SER A 170 -23.19 -26.75 -26.46
N GLY A 171 -23.91 -25.89 -27.21
CA GLY A 171 -25.29 -26.12 -27.65
C GLY A 171 -26.35 -25.91 -26.58
N PHE A 172 -26.05 -25.19 -25.51
CA PHE A 172 -26.99 -24.84 -24.45
C PHE A 172 -27.57 -23.44 -24.65
N GLN A 173 -28.85 -23.29 -24.34
CA GLN A 173 -29.57 -22.02 -24.34
C GLN A 173 -29.94 -21.64 -22.91
N PHE A 174 -29.83 -20.35 -22.61
CA PHE A 174 -30.20 -19.80 -21.31
C PHE A 174 -31.72 -19.92 -21.11
N ILE A 175 -32.13 -20.31 -19.90
CA ILE A 175 -33.53 -20.40 -19.51
C ILE A 175 -33.86 -19.31 -18.50
N GLU A 176 -33.21 -19.36 -17.33
CA GLU A 176 -33.54 -18.45 -16.22
C GLU A 176 -32.41 -18.37 -15.19
N ASN A 177 -32.54 -17.40 -14.28
CA ASN A 177 -31.74 -17.34 -13.05
C ASN A 177 -32.54 -17.99 -11.92
N ILE A 178 -31.91 -18.87 -11.16
CA ILE A 178 -32.53 -19.47 -9.97
C ILE A 178 -31.80 -19.05 -8.70
N LYS A 179 -32.53 -19.04 -7.58
CA LYS A 179 -31.94 -18.89 -6.24
C LYS A 179 -31.75 -20.26 -5.61
N LEU A 180 -30.66 -20.40 -4.88
CA LEU A 180 -30.33 -21.59 -4.08
C LEU A 180 -30.20 -21.15 -2.62
N PRO A 181 -31.30 -20.78 -1.93
CA PRO A 181 -31.24 -20.08 -0.65
C PRO A 181 -30.58 -20.92 0.45
N LYS A 182 -30.80 -22.24 0.44
CA LYS A 182 -30.17 -23.16 1.41
C LYS A 182 -28.65 -23.12 1.29
N LEU A 183 -28.15 -23.22 0.06
CA LEU A 183 -26.73 -23.13 -0.26
C LEU A 183 -26.16 -21.74 0.05
N GLU A 184 -26.85 -20.69 -0.37
CA GLU A 184 -26.44 -19.30 -0.21
C GLU A 184 -26.28 -18.95 1.27
N ASN A 185 -27.31 -19.22 2.08
CA ASN A 185 -27.31 -18.93 3.50
C ASN A 185 -26.19 -19.71 4.23
N TYR A 186 -26.02 -21.00 3.91
CA TYR A 186 -24.94 -21.80 4.50
C TYR A 186 -23.56 -21.20 4.19
N LEU A 187 -23.30 -20.83 2.93
CA LEU A 187 -22.02 -20.28 2.52
C LEU A 187 -21.78 -18.88 3.10
N GLN A 188 -22.80 -18.01 3.09
CA GLN A 188 -22.72 -16.68 3.69
C GLN A 188 -22.42 -16.77 5.18
N GLU A 189 -23.14 -17.61 5.91
CA GLU A 189 -22.88 -17.79 7.35
C GLU A 189 -21.47 -18.29 7.59
N LYS A 190 -21.06 -19.32 6.86
CA LYS A 190 -19.75 -19.93 7.05
C LYS A 190 -18.61 -18.95 6.77
N ILE A 191 -18.70 -18.22 5.66
CA ILE A 191 -17.73 -17.16 5.33
C ILE A 191 -17.74 -16.06 6.38
N ARG A 192 -18.91 -15.62 6.84
CA ARG A 192 -19.02 -14.60 7.88
C ARG A 192 -18.36 -15.06 9.18
N THR A 193 -18.64 -16.28 9.64
CA THR A 193 -18.06 -16.85 10.87
C THR A 193 -16.53 -16.96 10.77
N GLU A 194 -16.01 -17.47 9.66
CA GLU A 194 -14.56 -17.72 9.52
C GLU A 194 -13.76 -16.48 9.13
N SER A 195 -14.41 -15.44 8.60
CA SER A 195 -13.77 -14.17 8.22
C SER A 195 -13.90 -13.08 9.28
N GLY A 196 -14.71 -13.28 10.32
CA GLY A 196 -15.12 -12.20 11.21
C GLY A 196 -15.91 -11.09 10.51
N GLY A 197 -16.61 -11.41 9.40
CA GLY A 197 -17.45 -10.48 8.63
C GLY A 197 -16.72 -9.58 7.63
N GLN A 198 -15.40 -9.75 7.44
CA GLN A 198 -14.60 -8.93 6.53
C GLN A 198 -14.75 -9.30 5.04
N VAL A 199 -15.28 -10.49 4.76
CA VAL A 199 -15.44 -11.02 3.41
C VAL A 199 -16.91 -11.11 3.04
N GLN A 200 -17.23 -10.62 1.85
CA GLN A 200 -18.57 -10.65 1.27
C GLN A 200 -18.66 -11.74 0.21
N LEU A 201 -19.82 -12.39 0.10
CA LEU A 201 -20.14 -13.39 -0.91
C LEU A 201 -21.31 -12.91 -1.77
N GLU A 202 -21.11 -12.92 -3.08
CA GLU A 202 -22.16 -12.78 -4.08
C GLU A 202 -22.27 -14.07 -4.90
N MET A 203 -23.44 -14.69 -4.91
CA MET A 203 -23.70 -15.90 -5.68
C MET A 203 -24.82 -15.67 -6.68
N ILE A 204 -24.67 -16.20 -7.89
CA ILE A 204 -25.75 -16.29 -8.88
C ILE A 204 -25.74 -17.69 -9.51
N SER A 205 -26.94 -18.22 -9.76
CA SER A 205 -27.10 -19.51 -10.43
C SER A 205 -28.01 -19.35 -11.64
N THR A 206 -27.60 -19.97 -12.74
CA THR A 206 -28.27 -19.88 -14.04
C THR A 206 -28.59 -21.26 -14.57
N VAL A 207 -29.78 -21.42 -15.13
CA VAL A 207 -30.27 -22.67 -15.71
C VAL A 207 -30.22 -22.58 -17.22
N TRP A 208 -29.76 -23.67 -17.82
CA TRP A 208 -29.61 -23.80 -19.26
C TRP A 208 -30.19 -25.13 -19.72
N LYS A 209 -30.60 -25.21 -20.98
CA LYS A 209 -31.10 -26.43 -21.60
C LYS A 209 -30.50 -26.61 -22.98
N ASN A 210 -30.25 -27.86 -23.37
CA ASN A 210 -29.88 -28.20 -24.74
C ASN A 210 -31.01 -28.98 -25.43
N ASN A 211 -30.87 -29.15 -26.75
CA ASN A 211 -31.85 -29.88 -27.56
C ASN A 211 -31.80 -31.41 -27.35
N LYS A 212 -30.92 -31.91 -26.49
CA LYS A 212 -30.73 -33.34 -26.18
C LYS A 212 -31.42 -33.76 -24.88
N GLY A 213 -32.27 -32.90 -24.30
CA GLY A 213 -32.98 -33.19 -23.05
C GLY A 213 -32.14 -33.05 -21.79
N GLN A 214 -30.98 -32.40 -21.87
CA GLN A 214 -30.14 -32.13 -20.70
C GLN A 214 -30.36 -30.71 -20.19
N LYS A 215 -30.39 -30.56 -18.87
CA LYS A 215 -30.29 -29.28 -18.19
C LYS A 215 -28.89 -29.07 -17.63
N ALA A 216 -28.50 -27.82 -17.56
CA ALA A 216 -27.28 -27.42 -16.88
C ALA A 216 -27.56 -26.34 -15.85
N LEU A 217 -26.88 -26.44 -14.71
CA LEU A 217 -26.78 -25.40 -13.72
C LEU A 217 -25.37 -24.82 -13.79
N VAL A 218 -25.28 -23.50 -13.90
CA VAL A 218 -24.00 -22.79 -13.75
C VAL A 218 -24.10 -21.83 -12.58
N THR A 219 -23.23 -22.02 -11.59
CA THR A 219 -23.18 -21.20 -10.36
C THR A 219 -21.88 -20.43 -10.30
N VAL A 220 -21.98 -19.10 -10.26
CA VAL A 220 -20.87 -18.18 -10.00
C VAL A 220 -20.95 -17.73 -8.56
N GLY A 221 -19.90 -18.01 -7.80
CA GLY A 221 -19.66 -17.45 -6.48
C GLY A 221 -18.46 -16.54 -6.58
N LYS A 222 -18.70 -15.28 -6.24
CA LYS A 222 -17.70 -14.22 -6.16
C LYS A 222 -17.55 -13.86 -4.69
N ILE A 223 -16.32 -13.89 -4.18
CA ILE A 223 -16.03 -13.26 -2.90
C ILE A 223 -15.16 -12.04 -3.09
N TYR A 224 -15.28 -11.12 -2.17
CA TYR A 224 -14.44 -9.95 -2.15
C TYR A 224 -14.28 -9.42 -0.74
N MET A 225 -13.19 -8.71 -0.54
CA MET A 225 -12.88 -7.98 0.68
C MET A 225 -12.25 -6.65 0.32
N GLN A 226 -12.50 -5.66 1.15
CA GLN A 226 -11.87 -4.35 1.05
C GLN A 226 -10.78 -4.23 2.11
N GLN A 227 -9.61 -3.78 1.71
CA GLN A 227 -8.50 -3.45 2.58
C GLN A 227 -8.17 -1.97 2.40
N SER A 228 -8.05 -1.24 3.50
CA SER A 228 -7.55 0.13 3.47
C SER A 228 -6.06 0.11 3.10
N LEU A 229 -5.70 0.88 2.08
CA LEU A 229 -4.30 1.18 1.76
C LEU A 229 -3.84 2.43 2.49
N SER A 230 -4.76 3.39 2.65
CA SER A 230 -4.58 4.63 3.40
C SER A 230 -5.95 5.14 3.86
N PHE A 231 -5.96 6.27 4.58
CA PHE A 231 -7.18 6.92 5.05
C PHE A 231 -8.14 7.34 3.91
N ILE A 232 -7.66 7.46 2.67
CA ILE A 232 -8.48 7.85 1.49
C ILE A 232 -8.54 6.79 0.39
N ASP A 233 -7.92 5.62 0.59
CA ASP A 233 -7.82 4.64 -0.48
C ASP A 233 -8.05 3.21 -0.01
N THR A 234 -8.75 2.45 -0.85
CA THR A 234 -9.11 1.07 -0.60
C THR A 234 -8.78 0.20 -1.80
N MET A 235 -8.22 -0.96 -1.49
CA MET A 235 -8.01 -2.05 -2.40
C MET A 235 -9.11 -3.08 -2.19
N THR A 236 -9.76 -3.51 -3.27
CA THR A 236 -10.63 -4.68 -3.22
C THR A 236 -9.89 -5.88 -3.79
N LEU A 237 -9.62 -6.88 -2.95
CA LEU A 237 -9.29 -8.21 -3.44
C LEU A 237 -10.60 -8.92 -3.74
N TRP A 238 -10.79 -9.33 -4.98
CA TRP A 238 -11.98 -10.08 -5.38
C TRP A 238 -11.59 -11.29 -6.20
N MET A 239 -12.40 -12.32 -6.10
CA MET A 239 -12.15 -13.59 -6.75
C MET A 239 -13.45 -14.31 -7.03
N TYR A 240 -13.42 -15.17 -8.04
CA TYR A 240 -14.58 -15.96 -8.40
C TYR A 240 -14.16 -17.26 -9.04
N SER A 241 -15.09 -18.21 -9.01
CA SER A 241 -15.06 -19.39 -9.85
C SER A 241 -16.42 -19.56 -10.52
N ALA A 242 -16.53 -20.54 -11.40
CA ALA A 242 -17.80 -21.01 -11.92
C ALA A 242 -17.87 -22.53 -11.72
N ASP A 243 -19.01 -23.00 -11.25
CA ASP A 243 -19.36 -24.41 -11.17
C ASP A 243 -20.34 -24.75 -12.25
N TYR A 244 -20.14 -25.88 -12.91
CA TYR A 244 -21.02 -26.41 -13.92
C TYR A 244 -21.55 -27.76 -13.46
N MET A 245 -22.83 -28.00 -13.68
CA MET A 245 -23.48 -29.29 -13.50
C MET A 245 -24.37 -29.52 -14.72
N PHE A 246 -24.21 -30.66 -15.37
CA PHE A 246 -24.99 -31.11 -16.51
C PHE A 246 -25.63 -32.44 -16.12
N VAL A 247 -26.92 -32.60 -16.38
CA VAL A 247 -27.66 -33.82 -16.09
C VAL A 247 -28.92 -33.87 -16.95
N ASP A 248 -29.48 -35.06 -17.14
CA ASP A 248 -30.77 -35.21 -17.80
C ASP A 248 -31.86 -34.43 -17.04
N GLU A 249 -32.77 -33.79 -17.79
CA GLU A 249 -33.74 -32.82 -17.27
C GLU A 249 -34.60 -33.38 -16.13
N GLU A 250 -34.97 -34.66 -16.20
CA GLU A 250 -35.80 -35.36 -15.22
C GLU A 250 -35.14 -35.45 -13.83
N HIS A 251 -33.81 -35.44 -13.78
CA HIS A 251 -33.03 -35.59 -12.54
C HIS A 251 -32.39 -34.26 -12.08
N PHE A 252 -32.74 -33.14 -12.71
CA PHE A 252 -32.08 -31.85 -12.47
C PHE A 252 -32.17 -31.39 -11.00
N MET A 253 -33.39 -31.30 -10.46
CA MET A 253 -33.60 -30.81 -9.08
C MET A 253 -33.11 -31.80 -8.02
N GLU A 254 -33.25 -33.11 -8.27
CA GLU A 254 -32.72 -34.16 -7.39
C GLU A 254 -31.19 -34.05 -7.29
N THR A 255 -30.52 -33.84 -8.42
CA THR A 255 -29.06 -33.70 -8.49
C THR A 255 -28.58 -32.43 -7.77
N ILE A 256 -29.28 -31.29 -7.94
CA ILE A 256 -28.98 -30.06 -7.18
C ILE A 256 -29.07 -30.33 -5.68
N SER A 257 -30.16 -30.96 -5.23
CA SER A 257 -30.39 -31.28 -3.82
C SER A 257 -29.30 -32.21 -3.27
N ALA A 258 -28.86 -33.20 -4.07
CA ALA A 258 -27.75 -34.07 -3.72
C ALA A 258 -26.45 -33.26 -3.56
N PHE A 259 -26.13 -32.34 -4.48
CA PHE A 259 -24.97 -31.45 -4.34
C PHE A 259 -25.02 -30.56 -3.10
N GLU A 260 -26.16 -29.92 -2.82
CA GLU A 260 -26.34 -29.07 -1.66
C GLU A 260 -26.14 -29.85 -0.36
N ASN A 261 -26.80 -31.01 -0.22
CA ASN A 261 -26.66 -31.86 0.96
C ASN A 261 -25.23 -32.33 1.16
N ALA A 262 -24.58 -32.68 0.05
CA ALA A 262 -23.24 -33.17 0.04
C ALA A 262 -22.23 -32.08 0.46
N LEU A 263 -22.51 -30.80 0.17
CA LEU A 263 -21.72 -29.65 0.60
C LEU A 263 -22.00 -29.28 2.05
N ILE A 264 -23.26 -29.12 2.43
CA ILE A 264 -23.66 -28.65 3.76
C ILE A 264 -23.19 -29.63 4.84
N ASN A 265 -23.22 -30.93 4.55
CA ASN A 265 -22.75 -31.98 5.46
C ASN A 265 -21.25 -32.30 5.33
N ALA A 266 -20.47 -31.46 4.63
CA ALA A 266 -19.03 -31.63 4.56
C ALA A 266 -18.41 -31.48 5.94
N LYS A 267 -17.48 -32.38 6.28
CA LYS A 267 -16.75 -32.37 7.56
C LYS A 267 -15.35 -31.85 7.32
N GLU A 268 -15.00 -30.77 8.01
CA GLU A 268 -13.65 -30.24 8.02
C GLU A 268 -12.75 -31.08 8.91
N ASN A 269 -11.48 -31.17 8.55
CA ASN A 269 -10.52 -31.88 9.38
C ASN A 269 -9.91 -30.92 10.43
N PRO A 270 -10.10 -31.17 11.74
CA PRO A 270 -9.49 -30.34 12.77
C PRO A 270 -7.95 -30.34 12.72
N GLN A 271 -7.32 -31.44 12.30
CA GLN A 271 -5.86 -31.50 12.14
C GLN A 271 -5.37 -30.55 11.05
N TRP A 272 -6.13 -30.43 9.96
CA TRP A 272 -5.82 -29.47 8.90
C TRP A 272 -5.98 -28.03 9.39
N LYS A 273 -7.04 -27.72 10.14
CA LYS A 273 -7.22 -26.38 10.74
C LYS A 273 -6.05 -26.01 11.65
N GLN A 274 -5.60 -26.94 12.48
CA GLN A 274 -4.43 -26.73 13.35
C GLN A 274 -3.15 -26.50 12.54
N TYR A 275 -2.92 -27.28 11.48
CA TYR A 275 -1.78 -27.08 10.59
C TYR A 275 -1.77 -25.68 9.96
N VAL A 276 -2.91 -25.21 9.43
CA VAL A 276 -3.02 -23.87 8.84
C VAL A 276 -2.83 -22.78 9.90
N ALA A 277 -3.38 -22.95 11.11
CA ALA A 277 -3.18 -22.00 12.21
C ALA A 277 -1.69 -21.87 12.59
N GLN A 278 -0.97 -22.99 12.73
CA GLN A 278 0.47 -23.00 12.98
C GLN A 278 1.26 -22.32 11.85
N LEU A 279 0.90 -22.62 10.61
CA LEU A 279 1.52 -22.00 9.44
C LEU A 279 1.38 -20.47 9.47
N ASN A 280 0.20 -19.97 9.83
CA ASN A 280 -0.05 -18.54 9.92
C ASN A 280 0.66 -17.89 11.11
N GLN A 281 0.78 -18.58 12.24
CA GLN A 281 1.58 -18.12 13.38
C GLN A 281 3.06 -17.92 12.98
N VAL A 282 3.65 -18.89 12.27
CA VAL A 282 5.04 -18.78 11.77
C VAL A 282 5.19 -17.61 10.80
N ARG A 283 4.20 -17.39 9.92
CA ARG A 283 4.19 -16.24 9.00
C ARG A 283 4.12 -14.91 9.73
N ALA A 284 3.24 -14.80 10.71
CA ALA A 284 3.09 -13.59 11.53
C ALA A 284 4.40 -13.28 12.28
N GLN A 285 5.05 -14.29 12.87
CA GLN A 285 6.35 -14.14 13.54
C GLN A 285 7.43 -13.63 12.56
N LYS A 286 7.53 -14.24 11.37
CA LYS A 286 8.49 -13.81 10.36
C LYS A 286 8.21 -12.39 9.86
N ALA A 287 6.94 -12.03 9.67
CA ALA A 287 6.55 -10.68 9.28
C ALA A 287 6.90 -9.66 10.36
N ALA A 288 6.67 -9.97 11.64
CA ALA A 288 7.05 -9.12 12.76
C ALA A 288 8.57 -8.92 12.86
N GLN A 289 9.35 -10.00 12.73
CA GLN A 289 10.82 -9.92 12.68
C GLN A 289 11.31 -9.06 11.52
N GLN A 290 10.76 -9.27 10.32
CA GLN A 290 11.12 -8.46 9.15
C GLN A 290 10.74 -6.98 9.34
N HIS A 291 9.59 -6.72 9.94
CA HIS A 291 9.16 -5.36 10.27
C HIS A 291 10.15 -4.68 11.23
N GLN A 292 10.57 -5.37 12.29
CA GLN A 292 11.57 -4.87 13.23
C GLN A 292 12.91 -4.54 12.54
N ILE A 293 13.40 -5.44 11.67
CA ILE A 293 14.61 -5.20 10.87
C ILE A 293 14.44 -3.98 9.97
N ASN A 294 13.30 -3.85 9.28
CA ASN A 294 13.02 -2.71 8.42
C ASN A 294 12.97 -1.40 9.20
N MET A 295 12.40 -1.40 10.41
CA MET A 295 12.37 -0.23 11.28
C MET A 295 13.77 0.17 11.75
N GLN A 296 14.62 -0.80 12.14
CA GLN A 296 16.01 -0.53 12.48
C GLN A 296 16.79 0.06 11.30
N ASN A 297 16.62 -0.49 10.10
CA ASN A 297 17.26 0.01 8.88
C ASN A 297 16.79 1.44 8.54
N ARG A 298 15.49 1.72 8.68
CA ARG A 298 14.94 3.07 8.49
C ARG A 298 15.50 4.06 9.51
N GLN A 299 15.59 3.67 10.77
CA GLN A 299 16.17 4.52 11.81
C GLN A 299 17.65 4.81 11.55
N ALA A 300 18.43 3.79 11.15
CA ALA A 300 19.84 3.97 10.81
C ALA A 300 20.01 4.91 9.60
N ALA A 301 19.20 4.74 8.55
CA ALA A 301 19.21 5.62 7.38
C ALA A 301 18.82 7.07 7.73
N PHE A 302 17.81 7.23 8.59
CA PHE A 302 17.40 8.54 9.08
C PHE A 302 18.51 9.21 9.90
N ASN A 303 19.14 8.48 10.82
CA ASN A 303 20.26 9.01 11.61
C ASN A 303 21.44 9.41 10.72
N ALA A 304 21.80 8.59 9.74
CA ALA A 304 22.85 8.91 8.76
C ALA A 304 22.50 10.14 7.92
N HIS A 305 21.24 10.28 7.51
CA HIS A 305 20.76 11.47 6.82
C HIS A 305 20.88 12.72 7.69
N GLN A 306 20.45 12.67 8.95
CA GLN A 306 20.56 13.79 9.88
C GLN A 306 22.01 14.19 10.14
N GLN A 307 22.91 13.23 10.29
CA GLN A 307 24.35 13.50 10.41
C GLN A 307 24.90 14.20 9.16
N LYS A 308 24.53 13.74 7.97
CA LYS A 308 24.91 14.39 6.71
C LYS A 308 24.37 15.82 6.62
N MET A 309 23.11 16.05 6.98
CA MET A 309 22.51 17.38 6.96
C MET A 309 23.17 18.33 7.96
N ARG A 310 23.50 17.87 9.17
CA ARG A 310 24.30 18.67 10.12
C ARG A 310 25.67 19.06 9.55
N GLY A 311 26.33 18.14 8.85
CA GLY A 311 27.59 18.44 8.15
C GLY A 311 27.43 19.49 7.05
N ILE A 312 26.35 19.41 6.26
CA ILE A 312 26.03 20.40 5.23
C ILE A 312 25.75 21.77 5.88
N TRP A 313 24.96 21.82 6.94
CA TRP A 313 24.66 23.07 7.65
C TRP A 313 25.90 23.69 8.28
N ALA A 314 26.75 22.90 8.93
CA ALA A 314 28.03 23.40 9.46
C ALA A 314 28.94 23.95 8.36
N ALA A 315 28.97 23.31 7.19
CA ALA A 315 29.72 23.82 6.04
C ALA A 315 29.10 25.11 5.46
N GLN A 316 27.77 25.19 5.39
CA GLN A 316 27.08 26.42 4.95
C GLN A 316 27.31 27.58 5.91
N ASP A 317 27.24 27.32 7.22
CA ASP A 317 27.50 28.30 8.27
C ASP A 317 28.96 28.81 8.21
N ALA A 318 29.93 27.90 8.07
CA ALA A 318 31.33 28.27 7.88
C ALA A 318 31.57 29.10 6.60
N ASN A 319 30.89 28.76 5.50
CA ASN A 319 30.95 29.55 4.28
C ASN A 319 30.30 30.93 4.45
N HIS A 320 29.17 31.01 5.15
CA HIS A 320 28.49 32.26 5.47
C HIS A 320 29.35 33.16 6.36
N ALA A 321 29.92 32.62 7.44
CA ALA A 321 30.85 33.32 8.31
C ALA A 321 32.09 33.82 7.54
N SER A 322 32.64 33.01 6.63
CA SER A 322 33.75 33.41 5.75
C SER A 322 33.36 34.54 4.80
N PHE A 323 32.17 34.48 4.19
CA PHE A 323 31.63 35.56 3.36
C PHE A 323 31.44 36.86 4.16
N MET A 324 30.84 36.78 5.36
CA MET A 324 30.62 37.94 6.22
C MET A 324 31.94 38.57 6.64
N ASN A 325 32.95 37.76 6.99
CA ASN A 325 34.27 38.26 7.34
C ASN A 325 34.99 38.92 6.14
N ARG A 326 34.86 38.37 4.93
CA ARG A 326 35.44 38.99 3.71
C ARG A 326 34.74 40.29 3.32
N THR A 327 33.43 40.38 3.51
CA THR A 327 32.61 41.50 3.01
C THR A 327 32.50 42.64 4.02
N PHE A 328 32.43 42.30 5.31
CA PHE A 328 32.15 43.24 6.40
C PHE A 328 33.18 43.17 7.54
N GLY A 329 34.25 42.39 7.41
CA GLY A 329 35.35 42.35 8.38
C GLY A 329 36.30 43.55 8.25
N SER A 330 37.31 43.60 9.12
CA SER A 330 38.25 44.73 9.31
C SER A 330 39.11 45.14 8.09
N GLY A 331 39.02 44.41 6.97
CA GLY A 331 39.63 44.80 5.69
C GLY A 331 38.73 45.64 4.78
N SER A 332 37.44 45.79 5.12
CA SER A 332 36.44 46.51 4.31
C SER A 332 36.64 48.03 4.33
N ASP A 333 37.03 48.59 5.48
CA ASP A 333 37.16 50.04 5.69
C ASP A 333 38.13 50.70 4.70
N ARG A 334 39.27 50.05 4.42
CA ARG A 334 40.29 50.58 3.49
C ARG A 334 39.83 50.52 2.03
N SER A 335 39.04 49.50 1.67
CA SER A 335 38.46 49.38 0.32
C SER A 335 37.33 50.38 0.09
N GLN A 336 36.51 50.61 1.12
CA GLN A 336 35.42 51.57 1.11
C GLN A 336 35.96 53.01 1.09
N GLN A 337 37.00 53.32 1.88
CA GLN A 337 37.69 54.61 1.82
C GLN A 337 38.30 54.87 0.45
N ASN A 338 38.96 53.89 -0.16
CA ASN A 338 39.51 54.06 -1.52
C ASN A 338 38.42 54.32 -2.57
N PHE A 339 37.24 53.69 -2.44
CA PHE A 339 36.11 53.94 -3.33
C PHE A 339 35.46 55.31 -3.10
N ILE A 340 35.28 55.73 -1.85
CA ILE A 340 34.77 57.07 -1.50
C ILE A 340 35.73 58.14 -2.02
N ASN A 341 37.03 57.97 -1.82
CA ASN A 341 38.05 58.88 -2.33
C ASN A 341 38.04 58.94 -3.86
N MET A 342 37.84 57.81 -4.55
CA MET A 342 37.66 57.79 -6.01
C MET A 342 36.41 58.55 -6.47
N ILE A 343 35.28 58.41 -5.77
CA ILE A 343 34.04 59.16 -6.09
C ILE A 343 34.24 60.66 -5.89
N ASN A 344 34.90 61.05 -4.81
CA ASN A 344 35.12 62.45 -4.47
C ASN A 344 36.29 63.08 -5.25
N GLU A 345 36.97 62.31 -6.10
CA GLU A 345 38.21 62.71 -6.78
C GLU A 345 39.28 63.20 -5.78
N GLU A 346 39.43 62.51 -4.67
CA GLU A 346 40.39 62.81 -3.60
C GLU A 346 41.47 61.71 -3.52
N GLU A 347 42.67 62.07 -3.05
CA GLU A 347 43.73 61.13 -2.68
C GLU A 347 44.32 61.47 -1.31
N THR A 348 44.78 60.45 -0.59
CA THR A 348 45.38 60.63 0.74
C THR A 348 46.88 60.91 0.61
N VAL A 349 47.35 62.03 1.15
CA VAL A 349 48.77 62.39 1.22
C VAL A 349 49.24 62.50 2.68
N TYR A 350 50.51 62.18 2.92
CA TYR A 350 51.15 62.24 4.24
C TYR A 350 51.99 63.51 4.38
N ASN A 351 51.70 64.32 5.40
CA ASN A 351 52.46 65.52 5.73
C ASN A 351 53.57 65.19 6.73
N PRO A 352 54.86 65.26 6.35
CA PRO A 352 55.95 64.96 7.26
C PRO A 352 56.19 66.04 8.34
N LEU A 353 55.58 67.23 8.22
CA LEU A 353 55.72 68.30 9.23
C LEU A 353 54.92 68.03 10.50
N ASP A 354 53.74 67.41 10.39
CA ASP A 354 52.83 67.16 11.51
C ASP A 354 52.53 65.67 11.73
N GLY A 355 52.99 64.81 10.83
CA GLY A 355 52.83 63.36 10.89
C GLY A 355 51.40 62.87 10.60
N LYS A 356 50.55 63.68 9.97
CA LYS A 356 49.14 63.35 9.69
C LYS A 356 48.88 63.10 8.20
N ASN A 357 47.80 62.36 7.94
CA ASN A 357 47.27 62.13 6.60
C ASN A 357 46.17 63.14 6.29
N TYR A 358 46.16 63.66 5.05
CA TYR A 358 45.19 64.62 4.55
C TYR A 358 44.55 64.12 3.25
N GLN A 359 43.26 64.36 3.07
CA GLN A 359 42.60 64.18 1.77
C GLN A 359 42.84 65.43 0.93
N VAL A 360 43.35 65.26 -0.29
CA VAL A 360 43.58 66.33 -1.26
C VAL A 360 42.92 65.99 -2.57
N ASN A 361 42.54 67.00 -3.36
CA ASN A 361 41.94 66.76 -4.67
C ASN A 361 42.96 66.06 -5.59
N ALA A 362 42.57 64.94 -6.18
CA ALA A 362 43.39 64.09 -7.02
C ALA A 362 43.81 64.78 -8.35
N GLY A 363 44.79 64.19 -9.03
CA GLY A 363 45.20 64.59 -10.38
C GLY A 363 46.26 65.68 -10.45
N SER A 364 47.09 65.85 -9.42
CA SER A 364 48.36 66.59 -9.51
C SER A 364 49.54 65.63 -9.56
N THR A 365 50.63 66.00 -10.22
CA THR A 365 51.91 65.27 -10.12
C THR A 365 52.67 65.58 -8.83
N GLN A 366 52.44 66.75 -8.22
CA GLN A 366 53.07 67.16 -6.97
C GLN A 366 52.09 67.90 -6.05
N TYR A 367 52.21 67.62 -4.75
CA TYR A 367 51.49 68.33 -3.69
C TYR A 367 52.50 68.90 -2.71
N TRP A 368 52.30 70.15 -2.33
CA TRP A 368 53.08 70.81 -1.29
C TRP A 368 52.13 71.23 -0.17
N MET A 369 52.51 71.03 1.08
CA MET A 369 51.67 71.30 2.24
C MET A 369 52.44 72.09 3.31
N ASP A 370 51.77 73.01 4.00
CA ASP A 370 52.32 73.69 5.18
C ASP A 370 51.96 72.95 6.48
N SER A 371 52.47 73.42 7.62
CA SER A 371 52.18 72.82 8.94
C SER A 371 50.73 73.02 9.40
N GLU A 372 49.94 73.84 8.70
CA GLU A 372 48.52 74.11 9.00
C GLU A 372 47.60 73.22 8.16
N GLY A 373 48.13 72.42 7.23
CA GLY A 373 47.38 71.54 6.35
C GLY A 373 46.83 72.22 5.09
N ASN A 374 47.24 73.46 4.79
CA ASN A 374 46.94 74.08 3.50
C ASN A 374 47.82 73.42 2.43
N TYR A 375 47.29 73.20 1.22
CA TYR A 375 48.04 72.54 0.15
C TYR A 375 48.03 73.31 -1.17
N ILE A 376 49.12 73.13 -1.93
CA ILE A 376 49.30 73.62 -3.30
C ILE A 376 49.37 72.41 -4.22
N LYS A 377 48.49 72.40 -5.24
CA LYS A 377 48.51 71.47 -6.38
C LYS A 377 49.36 72.09 -7.49
N ASN A 378 50.36 71.35 -7.97
CA ASN A 378 51.17 71.79 -9.09
C ASN A 378 51.68 70.63 -9.95
N ASP A 379 51.66 70.85 -11.27
CA ASP A 379 52.05 69.86 -12.28
C ASP A 379 53.42 70.11 -12.92
N GLU A 380 54.09 71.20 -12.54
CA GLU A 380 55.42 71.53 -13.06
C GLU A 380 56.53 70.82 -12.29
N LEU A 381 57.41 70.11 -13.01
CA LEU A 381 58.46 69.26 -12.44
C LEU A 381 59.48 70.02 -11.58
N PHE A 382 59.70 71.31 -11.88
CA PHE A 382 60.73 72.16 -11.27
C PHE A 382 60.17 73.24 -10.32
N TYR A 383 58.87 73.18 -10.01
CA TYR A 383 58.26 74.14 -9.10
C TYR A 383 58.73 73.91 -7.66
N ASN A 384 59.14 75.00 -7.02
CA ASN A 384 59.48 75.04 -5.61
C ASN A 384 58.79 76.26 -4.97
N PRO A 385 57.74 76.07 -4.15
CA PRO A 385 57.01 77.18 -3.53
C PRO A 385 57.86 77.98 -2.53
N ASN A 386 58.99 77.43 -2.05
CA ASN A 386 59.90 78.13 -1.14
C ASN A 386 60.92 79.04 -1.86
N GLY A 387 60.91 79.08 -3.21
CA GLY A 387 61.90 79.81 -4.01
C GLY A 387 61.51 81.23 -4.46
N GLY A 388 60.29 81.71 -4.19
CA GLY A 388 59.76 82.98 -4.68
C GLY A 388 59.30 83.95 -3.59
N ILE A 389 59.38 85.27 -3.86
CA ILE A 389 59.19 86.37 -2.88
C ILE A 389 57.72 86.58 -2.40
N ASN A 390 56.74 85.79 -2.84
CA ASN A 390 55.31 86.13 -2.63
C ASN A 390 54.41 84.97 -2.16
N LEU A 391 54.90 84.08 -1.29
CA LEU A 391 54.09 83.03 -0.64
C LEU A 391 54.16 83.09 0.90
N GLY A 392 54.17 84.32 1.44
CA GLY A 392 53.85 84.63 2.84
C GLY A 392 54.53 83.77 3.91
N ASN A 393 55.86 83.80 4.03
CA ASN A 393 56.63 83.26 5.17
C ASN A 393 56.22 81.86 5.71
N ARG A 394 55.63 81.00 4.87
CA ARG A 394 55.24 79.63 5.21
C ARG A 394 56.25 78.65 4.65
N GLU A 395 56.60 77.64 5.43
CA GLU A 395 57.42 76.53 4.98
C GLU A 395 56.53 75.48 4.32
N TRP A 396 56.78 75.21 3.05
CA TRP A 396 56.05 74.21 2.29
C TRP A 396 56.91 72.96 2.10
N VAL A 397 56.40 71.80 2.51
CA VAL A 397 57.05 70.51 2.24
C VAL A 397 56.32 69.76 1.16
N LYS A 398 57.07 69.03 0.33
CA LYS A 398 56.49 68.11 -0.63
C LYS A 398 55.92 66.92 0.13
N VAL A 399 54.64 66.64 -0.06
CA VAL A 399 53.96 65.51 0.57
C VAL A 399 53.93 64.31 -0.37
N GLU A 400 54.04 63.12 0.19
CA GLU A 400 54.01 61.86 -0.55
C GLU A 400 52.66 61.18 -0.37
N LYS A 401 52.28 60.33 -1.34
CA LYS A 401 51.05 59.54 -1.25
C LYS A 401 51.15 58.59 -0.05
N ALA A 402 50.14 58.62 0.81
CA ALA A 402 50.04 57.68 1.92
C ALA A 402 49.50 56.33 1.38
N PHE A 403 50.23 55.24 1.59
CA PHE A 403 49.82 53.87 1.22
C PHE A 403 48.96 53.20 2.31
#